data_AF-A0A1Y3YRK3-F1
#
_entry.id   AF-A0A1Y3YRK3-F1
#
_cell.length_a   1.000
_cell.length_b   1.000
_cell.length_c   1.000
_cell.angle_alpha   90.00
_cell.angle_beta   90.00
_cell.angle_gamma   90.00
#
_symmetry.space_group_name_H-M   'P 1'
#
loop_
_entity.id
_entity.type
_entity.pdbx_description
1 polymer ?
#
loop_
_entity_poly.entity_id
_entity_poly.type
_entity_poly.pdbx_seq_one_letter_code
_entity_poly.pdbx_strand_id
1 'polypeptide(L)'
;MIYNDLDKICLSRFIDIFLGDIDKVVQGGKYSTEEKALAAEKLCNEYLSIVGGKSAISLISRRNEILKIQIRLNCLAVCEKMILSDDWSDVVEVMSTLGYKFKEDEHDKIRNRISSVSASDKYRLAKLAETSSDMGKTKMDREYFTKERVSLMSYVKMHIDESTFSAKEYAYMVRRMCDDIDAMIRSTSKKK
;
A
#
# COMPACT_ATOMS: atom_id res chain seq x y z
N MET A 1 32.06 -0.09 19.88
CA MET A 1 30.96 -0.96 19.42
C MET A 1 30.37 -0.37 18.15
N ILE A 2 30.30 -1.19 17.12
CA ILE A 2 29.68 -0.89 15.82
C ILE A 2 28.43 -1.78 15.68
N TYR A 3 27.31 -1.20 15.24
CA TYR A 3 26.10 -1.94 14.95
C TYR A 3 26.24 -2.69 13.63
N ASN A 4 25.95 -3.99 13.65
CA ASN A 4 26.06 -4.87 12.48
C ASN A 4 24.96 -5.95 12.44
N ASP A 5 23.91 -5.76 13.24
CA ASP A 5 22.75 -6.62 13.42
C ASP A 5 21.55 -5.73 13.73
N LEU A 6 20.45 -5.88 12.98
CA LEU A 6 19.23 -5.07 13.15
C LEU A 6 18.56 -5.26 14.52
N ASP A 7 18.81 -6.39 15.20
CA ASP A 7 18.20 -6.67 16.51
C ASP A 7 18.75 -5.75 17.61
N LYS A 8 19.96 -5.23 17.41
CA LYS A 8 20.71 -4.46 18.42
C LYS A 8 20.60 -2.95 18.23
N ILE A 9 19.96 -2.49 17.16
CA ILE A 9 19.83 -1.08 16.81
C ILE A 9 18.37 -0.65 16.84
N CYS A 10 18.10 0.50 17.46
CA CYS A 10 16.75 1.05 17.46
C CYS A 10 16.37 1.57 16.07
N LEU A 11 15.06 1.56 15.79
CA LEU A 11 14.51 1.96 14.50
C LEU A 11 14.92 3.37 14.07
N SER A 12 14.84 4.36 14.97
CA SER A 12 15.20 5.76 14.68
C SER A 12 16.64 5.89 14.16
N ARG A 13 17.56 5.20 14.82
CA ARG A 13 18.98 5.21 14.45
C ARG A 13 19.24 4.45 13.15
N PHE A 14 18.53 3.35 12.93
CA PHE A 14 18.56 2.65 11.65
C PHE A 14 18.03 3.51 10.50
N ILE A 15 16.96 4.28 10.70
CA ILE A 15 16.42 5.20 9.70
C ILE A 15 17.49 6.24 9.31
N ASP A 16 18.21 6.80 10.27
CA ASP A 16 19.32 7.73 9.97
C ASP A 16 20.37 7.07 9.05
N ILE A 17 20.78 5.83 9.36
CA ILE A 17 21.74 5.04 8.55
C ILE A 17 21.20 4.78 7.14
N PHE A 18 19.95 4.36 7.05
CA PHE A 18 19.29 4.06 5.77
C PHE A 18 19.21 5.29 4.86
N LEU A 19 19.11 6.49 5.47
CA LEU A 19 19.11 7.77 4.76
C LEU A 19 20.52 8.30 4.44
N GLY A 20 21.58 7.57 4.79
CA GLY A 20 22.96 7.85 4.42
C GLY A 20 23.86 8.36 5.55
N ASP A 21 23.36 8.51 6.78
CA ASP A 21 24.19 8.86 7.94
C ASP A 21 24.92 7.62 8.48
N ILE A 22 26.00 7.24 7.78
CA ILE A 22 26.80 6.06 8.13
C ILE A 22 27.49 6.18 9.49
N ASP A 23 27.67 7.38 10.04
CA ASP A 23 28.29 7.55 11.36
C ASP A 23 27.41 6.99 12.48
N LYS A 24 26.10 6.88 12.23
CA LYS A 24 25.15 6.31 13.17
C LYS A 24 25.33 4.81 13.39
N VAL A 25 26.14 4.09 12.60
CA VAL A 25 26.52 2.71 12.93
C VAL A 25 27.40 2.62 14.18
N VAL A 26 28.04 3.72 14.63
CA VAL A 26 29.01 3.69 15.74
C VAL A 26 28.36 4.12 17.06
N GLN A 27 28.26 3.20 18.02
CA GLN A 27 27.83 3.53 19.40
C GLN A 27 28.98 4.07 20.26
N GLY A 28 30.22 3.70 19.95
CA GLY A 28 31.42 4.20 20.61
C GLY A 28 32.70 3.60 20.05
N GLY A 29 33.82 4.30 20.18
CA GLY A 29 35.11 3.93 19.57
C GLY A 29 35.38 4.67 18.26
N LYS A 30 36.57 4.44 17.68
CA LYS A 30 36.98 5.01 16.39
C LYS A 30 37.02 3.90 15.35
N TYR A 31 36.35 4.12 14.23
CA TYR A 31 36.26 3.22 13.09
C TYR A 31 36.51 4.01 11.81
N SER A 32 37.08 3.37 10.80
CA SER A 32 37.31 3.95 9.49
C SER A 32 35.99 4.18 8.76
N THR A 33 36.01 5.02 7.73
CA THR A 33 34.83 5.24 6.86
C THR A 33 34.40 3.94 6.15
N GLU A 34 35.36 3.10 5.75
CA GLU A 34 35.09 1.82 5.09
C GLU A 34 34.37 0.84 6.02
N GLU A 35 34.82 0.73 7.28
CA GLU A 35 34.17 -0.12 8.29
C GLU A 35 32.73 0.31 8.55
N LYS A 36 32.50 1.63 8.62
CA LYS A 36 31.16 2.20 8.81
C LYS A 36 30.26 1.92 7.61
N ALA A 37 30.76 2.12 6.40
CA ALA A 37 30.02 1.88 5.17
C ALA A 37 29.61 0.41 5.04
N LEU A 38 30.53 -0.53 5.32
CA LEU A 38 30.26 -1.96 5.27
C LEU A 38 29.23 -2.40 6.32
N ALA A 39 29.29 -1.82 7.52
CA ALA A 39 28.28 -2.05 8.56
C ALA A 39 26.91 -1.50 8.16
N ALA A 40 26.85 -0.29 7.61
CA ALA A 40 25.62 0.33 7.13
C ALA A 40 24.98 -0.48 6.00
N GLU A 41 25.78 -0.87 5.00
CA GLU A 41 25.34 -1.71 3.89
C GLU A 41 24.76 -3.04 4.40
N LYS A 42 25.44 -3.70 5.33
CA LYS A 42 24.97 -4.95 5.93
C LYS A 42 23.60 -4.79 6.60
N LEU A 43 23.40 -3.73 7.38
CA LEU A 43 22.12 -3.44 8.04
C LEU A 43 21.01 -3.16 7.03
N CYS A 44 21.29 -2.34 6.01
CA CYS A 44 20.33 -2.03 4.94
C CYS A 44 19.94 -3.29 4.15
N ASN A 45 20.92 -4.13 3.82
CA ASN A 45 20.68 -5.39 3.11
C ASN A 45 19.87 -6.38 3.96
N GLU A 46 20.16 -6.48 5.26
CA GLU A 46 19.34 -7.29 6.18
C GLU A 46 17.89 -6.80 6.19
N TYR A 47 17.67 -5.49 6.29
CA TYR A 47 16.32 -4.90 6.33
C TYR A 47 15.56 -5.16 5.04
N LEU A 48 16.19 -4.89 3.89
CA LEU A 48 15.60 -5.11 2.58
C LEU A 48 15.31 -6.59 2.32
N SER A 49 16.14 -7.50 2.83
CA SER A 49 15.90 -8.95 2.73
C SER A 49 14.68 -9.40 3.53
N ILE A 50 14.42 -8.77 4.69
CA ILE A 50 13.23 -9.06 5.50
C ILE A 50 11.99 -8.49 4.81
N VAL A 51 12.02 -7.21 4.43
CA VAL A 51 10.85 -6.55 3.85
C VAL A 51 10.57 -7.02 2.41
N GLY A 52 11.58 -7.59 1.73
CA GLY A 52 11.46 -8.15 0.39
C GLY A 52 11.19 -7.10 -0.69
N GLY A 53 11.62 -5.86 -0.48
CA GLY A 53 11.35 -4.73 -1.38
C GLY A 53 9.86 -4.32 -1.43
N LYS A 54 9.02 -4.86 -0.54
CA LYS A 54 7.60 -4.49 -0.47
C LYS A 54 7.46 -3.14 0.23
N SER A 55 6.68 -2.25 -0.37
CA SER A 55 6.27 -1.03 0.31
C SER A 55 4.85 -1.20 0.84
N ALA A 56 4.70 -1.12 2.16
CA ALA A 56 3.40 -1.16 2.82
C ALA A 56 2.45 -0.08 2.28
N ILE A 57 2.97 1.13 2.08
CA ILE A 57 2.21 2.27 1.57
C ILE A 57 1.72 2.00 0.14
N SER A 58 2.58 1.47 -0.73
CA SER A 58 2.17 1.17 -2.10
C SER A 58 1.12 0.05 -2.13
N LEU A 59 1.25 -0.97 -1.27
CA LEU A 59 0.26 -2.04 -1.14
C LEU A 59 -1.10 -1.54 -0.62
N ILE A 60 -1.10 -0.68 0.38
CA ILE A 60 -2.31 -0.02 0.89
C ILE A 60 -2.97 0.81 -0.22
N SER A 61 -2.18 1.60 -0.95
CA SER A 61 -2.67 2.44 -2.06
C SER A 61 -3.31 1.57 -3.17
N ARG A 62 -2.62 0.51 -3.59
CA ARG A 62 -3.11 -0.46 -4.57
C ARG A 62 -4.41 -1.11 -4.11
N ARG A 63 -4.48 -1.55 -2.84
CA ARG A 63 -5.70 -2.10 -2.27
C ARG A 63 -6.85 -1.09 -2.31
N ASN A 64 -6.59 0.16 -1.93
CA ASN A 64 -7.59 1.22 -1.95
C ASN A 64 -8.10 1.48 -3.38
N GLU A 65 -7.23 1.43 -4.39
CA GLU A 65 -7.65 1.54 -5.80
C GLU A 65 -8.54 0.37 -6.21
N ILE A 66 -8.16 -0.88 -5.88
CA ILE A 66 -8.96 -2.07 -6.16
C ILE A 66 -10.34 -1.96 -5.51
N LEU A 67 -10.40 -1.60 -4.22
CA LEU A 67 -11.67 -1.42 -3.50
C LEU A 67 -12.55 -0.35 -4.14
N LYS A 68 -11.98 0.81 -4.51
CA LYS A 68 -12.72 1.87 -5.21
C LYS A 68 -13.34 1.38 -6.52
N ILE A 69 -12.59 0.63 -7.32
CA ILE A 69 -13.07 0.07 -8.59
C ILE A 69 -14.19 -0.96 -8.32
N GLN A 70 -14.01 -1.85 -7.35
CA GLN A 70 -15.00 -2.88 -7.03
C GLN A 70 -16.30 -2.31 -6.48
N ILE A 71 -16.23 -1.31 -5.59
CA ILE A 71 -17.44 -0.62 -5.09
C ILE A 71 -18.22 -0.03 -6.27
N ARG A 72 -17.53 0.68 -7.18
CA ARG A 72 -18.18 1.27 -8.36
C ARG A 72 -18.80 0.20 -9.26
N LEU A 73 -18.10 -0.90 -9.54
CA LEU A 73 -18.64 -2.02 -10.32
C LEU A 73 -19.88 -2.64 -9.68
N ASN A 74 -19.91 -2.79 -8.36
CA ASN A 74 -21.08 -3.30 -7.64
C ASN A 74 -22.26 -2.33 -7.75
N CYS A 75 -22.05 -1.02 -7.59
CA CYS A 75 -23.10 -0.02 -7.80
C CYS A 75 -23.65 -0.09 -9.23
N LEU A 76 -22.78 -0.17 -10.24
CA LEU A 76 -23.19 -0.29 -11.64
C LEU A 76 -24.00 -1.57 -11.91
N ALA A 77 -23.62 -2.70 -11.30
CA ALA A 77 -24.38 -3.95 -11.40
C ALA A 77 -25.76 -3.86 -10.72
N VAL A 78 -25.89 -3.06 -9.65
CA VAL A 78 -27.20 -2.76 -9.06
C VAL A 78 -28.03 -1.88 -10.01
N CYS A 79 -27.44 -0.85 -10.61
CA CYS A 79 -28.12 -0.04 -11.64
C CYS A 79 -28.62 -0.90 -12.81
N GLU A 80 -27.83 -1.87 -13.28
CA GLU A 80 -28.27 -2.79 -14.34
C GLU A 80 -29.54 -3.57 -13.95
N LYS A 81 -29.69 -3.96 -12.68
CA LYS A 81 -30.90 -4.64 -12.17
C LYS A 81 -32.08 -3.70 -12.02
N MET A 82 -31.86 -2.47 -11.58
CA MET A 82 -32.89 -1.44 -11.47
C MET A 82 -33.46 -1.05 -12.84
N ILE A 83 -32.59 -0.97 -13.86
CA ILE A 83 -33.01 -0.76 -15.25
C ILE A 83 -33.96 -1.87 -15.73
N LEU A 84 -33.75 -3.12 -15.33
CA LEU A 84 -34.64 -4.23 -15.67
C LEU A 84 -36.01 -4.13 -14.98
N SER A 85 -36.10 -3.34 -13.91
CA SER A 85 -37.32 -3.11 -13.13
C SER A 85 -37.98 -1.77 -13.47
N ASP A 86 -37.45 -1.03 -14.46
CA ASP A 86 -37.85 0.33 -14.84
C ASP A 86 -37.73 1.38 -13.72
N ASP A 87 -36.88 1.15 -12.72
CA ASP A 87 -36.64 2.06 -11.60
C ASP A 87 -35.63 3.18 -11.96
N TRP A 88 -35.98 4.02 -12.92
CA TRP A 88 -35.06 4.99 -13.52
C TRP A 88 -34.64 6.14 -12.59
N SER A 89 -35.52 6.59 -11.70
CA SER A 89 -35.20 7.59 -10.67
C SER A 89 -34.04 7.14 -9.79
N ASP A 90 -34.10 5.91 -9.28
CA ASP A 90 -33.06 5.33 -8.41
C ASP A 90 -31.74 5.15 -9.16
N VAL A 91 -31.80 4.75 -10.44
CA VAL A 91 -30.61 4.65 -11.29
C VAL A 91 -29.93 6.01 -11.45
N VAL A 92 -30.69 7.09 -11.67
CA VAL A 92 -30.15 8.45 -11.77
C VAL A 92 -29.52 8.89 -10.45
N GLU A 93 -30.13 8.57 -9.30
CA GLU A 93 -29.57 8.87 -7.97
C GLU A 93 -28.24 8.17 -7.73
N VAL A 94 -28.16 6.86 -8.01
CA VAL A 94 -26.92 6.09 -7.86
C VAL A 94 -25.84 6.61 -8.81
N MET A 95 -26.18 6.89 -10.07
CA MET A 95 -25.23 7.45 -11.05
C MET A 95 -24.74 8.84 -10.64
N SER A 96 -25.61 9.68 -10.07
CA SER A 96 -25.26 10.99 -9.53
C SER A 96 -24.30 10.88 -8.35
N THR A 97 -24.53 9.91 -7.45
CA THR A 97 -23.63 9.59 -6.33
C THR A 97 -22.24 9.16 -6.82
N LEU A 98 -22.17 8.47 -7.96
CA LEU A 98 -20.91 8.13 -8.64
C LEU A 98 -20.29 9.30 -9.43
N GLY A 99 -20.93 10.47 -9.44
CA GLY A 99 -20.46 11.68 -10.11
C GLY A 99 -20.93 11.85 -11.56
N TYR A 100 -21.90 11.07 -12.03
CA TYR A 100 -22.47 11.17 -13.37
C TYR A 100 -23.88 11.75 -13.33
N LYS A 101 -24.10 12.87 -14.00
CA LYS A 101 -25.39 13.55 -14.03
C LYS A 101 -26.14 13.19 -15.31
N PHE A 102 -27.38 12.73 -15.14
CA PHE A 102 -28.31 12.40 -16.21
C PHE A 102 -29.70 12.88 -15.84
N LYS A 103 -30.56 13.09 -16.84
CA LYS A 103 -32.01 13.15 -16.64
C LYS A 103 -32.60 11.75 -16.72
N GLU A 104 -33.76 11.56 -16.10
CA GLU A 104 -34.44 10.26 -16.08
C GLU A 104 -34.78 9.76 -17.48
N ASP A 105 -35.14 10.63 -18.43
CA ASP A 105 -35.48 10.25 -19.81
C ASP A 105 -34.27 9.86 -20.69
N GLU A 106 -33.04 10.00 -20.19
CA GLU A 106 -31.80 9.72 -20.93
C GLU A 106 -31.37 8.23 -20.87
N HIS A 107 -32.33 7.30 -20.95
CA HIS A 107 -32.14 5.86 -20.73
C HIS A 107 -30.95 5.27 -21.51
N ASP A 108 -30.83 5.59 -22.80
CA ASP A 108 -29.75 5.06 -23.63
C ASP A 108 -28.38 5.63 -23.25
N LYS A 109 -28.32 6.90 -22.82
CA LYS A 109 -27.06 7.51 -22.36
C LYS A 109 -26.61 6.87 -21.05
N ILE A 110 -27.56 6.64 -20.14
CA ILE A 110 -27.31 5.96 -18.87
C ILE A 110 -26.79 4.55 -19.14
N ARG A 111 -27.48 3.75 -19.96
CA ARG A 111 -27.09 2.38 -20.30
C ARG A 111 -25.69 2.33 -20.93
N ASN A 112 -25.43 3.18 -21.92
CA ASN A 112 -24.12 3.27 -22.57
C ASN A 112 -23.02 3.67 -21.59
N ARG A 113 -23.31 4.58 -20.65
CA ARG A 113 -22.35 4.98 -19.62
C ARG A 113 -22.02 3.84 -18.68
N ILE A 114 -23.03 3.15 -18.18
CA ILE A 114 -22.87 1.98 -17.29
C ILE A 114 -22.00 0.93 -17.99
N SER A 115 -22.32 0.55 -19.23
CA SER A 115 -21.53 -0.45 -19.97
C SER A 115 -20.10 0.00 -20.23
N SER A 116 -19.89 1.26 -20.62
CA SER A 116 -18.55 1.83 -20.88
C SER A 116 -17.68 1.86 -19.62
N VAL A 117 -18.22 2.37 -18.50
CA VAL A 117 -17.48 2.45 -17.23
C VAL A 117 -17.20 1.06 -16.69
N SER A 118 -18.19 0.15 -16.71
CA SER A 118 -18.01 -1.24 -16.31
C SER A 118 -16.91 -1.95 -17.10
N ALA A 119 -16.85 -1.77 -18.42
CA ALA A 119 -15.80 -2.36 -19.25
C ALA A 119 -14.42 -1.78 -18.92
N SER A 120 -14.32 -0.46 -18.80
CA SER A 120 -13.07 0.24 -18.44
C SER A 120 -12.53 -0.22 -17.08
N ASP A 121 -13.41 -0.33 -16.09
CA ASP A 121 -13.07 -0.72 -14.72
C ASP A 121 -12.66 -2.19 -14.62
N LYS A 122 -13.36 -3.10 -15.33
CA LYS A 122 -12.96 -4.51 -15.43
C LYS A 122 -11.56 -4.65 -16.04
N TYR A 123 -11.26 -3.88 -17.09
CA TYR A 123 -9.93 -3.86 -17.70
C TYR A 123 -8.85 -3.33 -16.73
N ARG A 124 -9.12 -2.21 -16.05
CA ARG A 124 -8.17 -1.65 -15.05
C ARG A 124 -7.90 -2.64 -13.92
N LEU A 125 -8.93 -3.33 -13.43
CA LEU A 125 -8.79 -4.34 -12.38
C LEU A 125 -7.93 -5.52 -12.85
N ALA A 126 -8.12 -5.99 -14.09
CA ALA A 126 -7.28 -7.04 -14.68
C ALA A 126 -5.81 -6.59 -14.78
N LYS A 127 -5.55 -5.38 -15.28
CA LYS A 127 -4.19 -4.81 -15.37
C LYS A 127 -3.53 -4.67 -14.00
N LEU A 128 -4.28 -4.24 -12.97
CA LEU A 128 -3.79 -4.15 -11.59
C LEU A 128 -3.49 -5.52 -10.96
N ALA A 129 -4.09 -6.61 -11.45
CA ALA A 129 -3.75 -7.96 -11.02
C ALA A 129 -2.40 -8.41 -11.61
N GLU A 130 -2.10 -8.03 -12.85
CA GLU A 130 -0.89 -8.41 -13.59
C GLU A 130 0.36 -7.61 -13.13
N THR A 131 0.20 -6.34 -12.77
CA THR A 131 1.33 -5.41 -12.47
C THR A 131 1.96 -5.59 -11.08
N SER A 132 2.02 -6.83 -10.56
CA SER A 132 2.50 -7.12 -9.21
C SER A 132 3.99 -6.79 -8.94
N SER A 133 4.78 -6.49 -9.97
CA SER A 133 6.26 -6.43 -9.91
C SER A 133 6.89 -5.03 -9.83
N ASP A 134 6.18 -3.92 -10.12
CA ASP A 134 6.81 -2.58 -10.26
C ASP A 134 6.67 -1.66 -9.03
N MET A 135 6.44 -2.23 -7.84
CA MET A 135 6.22 -1.49 -6.58
C MET A 135 7.49 -0.84 -5.99
N GLY A 136 8.64 -0.99 -6.64
CA GLY A 136 9.97 -0.64 -6.13
C GLY A 136 10.43 0.81 -6.36
N LYS A 137 9.60 1.72 -6.90
CA LYS A 137 10.02 3.10 -7.24
C LYS A 137 9.65 4.18 -6.21
N THR A 138 9.26 3.80 -5.00
CA THR A 138 8.98 4.81 -3.95
C THR A 138 10.28 5.20 -3.26
N LYS A 139 10.65 6.48 -3.31
CA LYS A 139 11.78 7.01 -2.55
C LYS A 139 11.50 6.85 -1.05
N MET A 140 12.34 6.07 -0.36
CA MET A 140 12.19 5.79 1.07
C MET A 140 12.91 6.85 1.90
N ASP A 141 12.34 8.06 1.95
CA ASP A 141 12.83 9.14 2.81
C ASP A 141 12.28 9.05 4.25
N ARG A 142 12.61 10.00 5.12
CA ARG A 142 12.12 10.00 6.51
C ARG A 142 10.60 10.08 6.60
N GLU A 143 9.97 10.79 5.67
CA GLU A 143 8.51 10.92 5.62
C GLU A 143 7.86 9.59 5.25
N TYR A 144 8.46 8.83 4.33
CA TYR A 144 8.06 7.46 4.02
C TYR A 144 8.03 6.59 5.28
N PHE A 145 9.12 6.54 6.06
CA PHE A 145 9.18 5.73 7.29
C PHE A 145 8.16 6.18 8.33
N THR A 146 7.91 7.49 8.43
CA THR A 146 6.89 8.03 9.34
C THR A 146 5.49 7.54 8.94
N LYS A 147 5.13 7.66 7.66
CA LYS A 147 3.84 7.20 7.12
C LYS A 147 3.65 5.69 7.23
N GLU A 148 4.71 4.92 6.94
CA GLU A 148 4.71 3.48 7.07
C GLU A 148 4.48 3.06 8.53
N ARG A 149 5.20 3.70 9.46
CA ARG A 149 5.04 3.44 10.89
C ARG A 149 3.63 3.78 11.38
N VAL A 150 3.06 4.94 11.01
CA VAL A 150 1.68 5.30 11.39
C VAL A 150 0.66 4.30 10.84
N SER A 151 0.85 3.86 9.60
CA SER A 151 -0.01 2.84 8.97
C SER A 151 0.09 1.51 9.73
N LEU A 152 1.31 1.11 10.09
CA LEU A 152 1.56 -0.10 10.85
C LEU A 152 0.95 -0.03 12.25
N MET A 153 1.16 1.08 12.99
CA MET A 153 0.56 1.30 14.30
C MET A 153 -0.97 1.17 14.26
N SER A 154 -1.60 1.72 13.22
CA SER A 154 -3.05 1.64 13.01
C SER A 154 -3.50 0.21 12.71
N TYR A 155 -2.71 -0.53 11.91
CA TYR A 155 -2.99 -1.92 11.54
C TYR A 155 -2.88 -2.87 12.74
N VAL A 156 -1.76 -2.80 13.49
CA VAL A 156 -1.50 -3.67 14.63
C VAL A 156 -2.17 -3.21 15.93
N LYS A 157 -2.74 -2.00 15.94
CA LYS A 157 -3.35 -1.35 17.11
C LYS A 157 -2.40 -1.25 18.30
N MET A 158 -1.14 -0.88 18.01
CA MET A 158 -0.06 -0.77 18.99
C MET A 158 0.81 0.44 18.67
N HIS A 159 1.22 1.18 19.69
CA HIS A 159 2.17 2.28 19.54
C HIS A 159 3.59 1.74 19.29
N ILE A 160 4.26 2.23 18.25
CA ILE A 160 5.64 1.85 17.92
C ILE A 160 6.53 3.06 18.19
N ASP A 161 7.26 3.02 19.29
CA ASP A 161 8.28 4.03 19.58
C ASP A 161 9.59 3.67 18.84
N GLU A 162 10.03 4.56 17.96
CA GLU A 162 11.23 4.37 17.14
C GLU A 162 12.53 4.37 17.96
N SER A 163 12.50 4.83 19.21
CA SER A 163 13.65 4.82 20.10
C SER A 163 13.81 3.49 20.84
N THR A 164 12.72 2.74 21.05
CA THR A 164 12.74 1.51 21.84
C THR A 164 12.64 0.24 20.99
N PHE A 165 11.91 0.27 19.87
CA PHE A 165 11.79 -0.89 18.98
C PHE A 165 13.08 -1.14 18.22
N SER A 166 13.45 -2.42 18.08
CA SER A 166 14.54 -2.78 17.20
C SER A 166 14.13 -2.61 15.74
N ALA A 167 15.10 -2.29 14.89
CA ALA A 167 14.86 -2.19 13.45
C ALA A 167 14.41 -3.55 12.87
N LYS A 168 14.82 -4.66 13.50
CA LYS A 168 14.45 -6.02 13.10
C LYS A 168 12.98 -6.35 13.38
N GLU A 169 12.50 -6.02 14.59
CA GLU A 169 11.10 -6.18 14.97
C GLU A 169 10.21 -5.38 14.01
N TYR A 170 10.58 -4.11 13.76
CA TYR A 170 9.88 -3.26 12.81
C TYR A 170 9.83 -3.87 11.40
N ALA A 171 10.96 -4.36 10.87
CA ALA A 171 11.02 -4.98 9.54
C ALA A 171 10.08 -6.18 9.42
N TYR A 172 10.02 -7.06 10.43
CA TYR A 172 9.12 -8.20 10.43
C TYR A 172 7.65 -7.81 10.53
N MET A 173 7.34 -6.76 11.30
CA MET A 173 5.98 -6.23 11.38
C MET A 173 5.52 -5.64 10.04
N VAL A 174 6.40 -4.90 9.34
CA VAL A 174 6.12 -4.41 7.99
C VAL A 174 5.88 -5.58 7.03
N ARG A 175 6.78 -6.58 7.01
CA ARG A 175 6.59 -7.78 6.16
C ARG A 175 5.24 -8.44 6.41
N ARG A 176 4.89 -8.67 7.67
CA ARG A 176 3.62 -9.32 8.04
C ARG A 176 2.42 -8.53 7.54
N MET A 177 2.41 -7.21 7.75
CA MET A 177 1.33 -6.35 7.26
C MET A 177 1.23 -6.41 5.71
N CYS A 178 2.37 -6.36 5.01
CA CYS A 178 2.41 -6.49 3.55
C CYS A 178 1.82 -7.83 3.08
N ASP A 179 2.21 -8.94 3.72
CA ASP A 179 1.73 -10.28 3.39
C ASP A 179 0.22 -10.44 3.63
N ASP A 180 -0.29 -9.88 4.72
CA ASP A 180 -1.72 -9.86 5.03
C ASP A 180 -2.51 -9.04 4.00
N ILE A 181 -2.02 -7.85 3.62
CA ILE A 181 -2.65 -7.02 2.59
C ILE A 181 -2.65 -7.73 1.25
N ASP A 182 -1.53 -8.34 0.86
CA ASP A 182 -1.43 -9.15 -0.36
C ASP A 182 -2.43 -10.32 -0.36
N ALA A 183 -2.59 -11.01 0.77
CA ALA A 183 -3.57 -12.07 0.92
C ALA A 183 -4.99 -11.56 0.76
N MET A 184 -5.32 -10.40 1.36
CA MET A 184 -6.62 -9.77 1.20
C MET A 184 -6.88 -9.35 -0.26
N ILE A 185 -5.89 -8.79 -0.96
CA ILE A 185 -5.99 -8.46 -2.40
C ILE A 185 -6.32 -9.73 -3.20
N ARG A 186 -5.55 -10.82 -3.00
CA ARG A 186 -5.77 -12.10 -3.69
C ARG A 186 -7.16 -12.68 -3.43
N SER A 187 -7.65 -12.61 -2.20
CA SER A 187 -8.98 -13.12 -1.84
C SER A 187 -10.10 -12.31 -2.50
N THR A 188 -9.90 -11.00 -2.68
CA THR A 188 -10.90 -10.11 -3.27
C THR A 188 -10.96 -10.26 -4.79
N SER A 189 -9.85 -10.62 -5.45
CA SER A 189 -9.81 -10.90 -6.89
C SER A 189 -10.37 -12.27 -7.29
N LYS A 190 -10.51 -13.21 -6.34
CA LYS A 190 -10.96 -14.60 -6.60
C LYS A 190 -12.47 -14.83 -6.46
N LYS A 191 -13.25 -13.87 -5.95
CA LYS A 191 -14.72 -13.98 -5.95
C LYS A 191 -15.25 -13.68 -7.37
N LYS A 192 -15.28 -14.72 -8.21
CA LYS A 192 -16.10 -14.83 -9.42
C LYS A 192 -17.06 -15.99 -9.23
#